data_AF-A0A9E5TM65-F1
#
_entry.id   AF-A0A9E5TM65-F1
#
_cell.length_a   1.000
_cell.length_b   1.000
_cell.length_c   1.000
_cell.angle_alpha   90.00
_cell.angle_beta   90.00
_cell.angle_gamma   90.00
#
_symmetry.space_group_name_H-M   'P 1'
#
loop_
_entity.id
_entity.type
_entity.pdbx_description
1 polymer ?
#
loop_
_entity_poly.entity_id
_entity_poly.type
_entity_poly.pdbx_seq_one_letter_code
_entity_poly.pdbx_strand_id
1 'polypeptide(L)'
;MECSNCGSENPEDSRFCQMCGASFTRPTRDRYLSKGGRAWWYPIGLWAILSAFFLFVELMAWGGINWSLWPVGILGILLVGFTLLRYANDRYARQS
;
A
#
# COMPACT_ATOMS: atom_id res chain seq x y z
N MET A 1 37.46 5.01 11.95
CA MET A 1 36.55 4.67 10.82
C MET A 1 36.61 5.73 9.74
N GLU A 2 36.64 5.31 8.48
CA GLU A 2 36.76 6.20 7.32
C GLU A 2 35.39 6.72 6.87
N CYS A 3 35.32 8.01 6.54
CA CYS A 3 34.09 8.62 6.02
C CYS A 3 33.87 8.29 4.55
N SER A 4 32.77 7.63 4.21
CA SER A 4 32.41 7.34 2.81
C SER A 4 32.08 8.57 1.95
N ASN A 5 31.95 9.76 2.55
CA ASN A 5 31.67 11.00 1.82
C ASN A 5 32.93 11.81 1.50
N CYS A 6 33.97 11.75 2.35
CA CYS A 6 35.16 12.59 2.18
C CYS A 6 36.50 11.88 2.42
N GLY A 7 36.49 10.59 2.80
CA GLY A 7 37.69 9.79 3.03
C GLY A 7 38.44 10.09 4.33
N SER A 8 37.94 10.99 5.20
CA SER A 8 38.66 11.33 6.42
C SER A 8 38.55 10.22 7.47
N GLU A 9 39.64 9.99 8.20
CA GLU A 9 39.66 9.08 9.34
C GLU A 9 39.07 9.75 10.58
N ASN A 10 38.05 9.12 11.18
CA ASN A 10 37.37 9.61 12.39
C ASN A 10 37.44 8.55 13.51
N PRO A 11 37.35 8.95 14.79
CA PRO A 11 37.20 8.02 15.92
C PRO A 11 35.99 7.09 15.74
N GLU A 12 36.08 5.86 16.24
CA GLU A 12 35.02 4.84 16.12
C GLU A 12 33.69 5.24 16.80
N ASP A 13 33.75 6.06 17.85
CA ASP A 13 32.56 6.56 18.56
C ASP A 13 31.91 7.80 17.92
N SER A 14 32.44 8.29 16.80
CA SER A 14 31.93 9.51 16.15
C SER A 14 30.62 9.25 15.43
N ARG A 15 29.55 9.97 15.82
CA ARG A 15 28.23 9.89 15.12
C ARG A 15 28.20 10.66 13.80
N PHE A 16 29.10 11.63 13.65
CA PHE A 16 29.24 12.48 12.47
C PHE A 16 30.72 12.64 12.10
N CYS A 17 30.99 12.85 10.83
CA CYS A 17 32.33 13.13 10.33
C CYS A 17 32.78 14.53 10.77
N GLN A 18 33.95 14.64 11.41
CA GLN A 18 34.48 15.92 11.90
C GLN A 18 34.93 16.86 10.78
N MET A 19 35.26 16.32 9.60
CA MET A 19 35.68 17.11 8.44
C MET A 19 34.54 17.64 7.57
N CYS A 20 33.53 16.81 7.24
CA CYS A 20 32.45 17.19 6.31
C CYS A 20 31.04 17.23 6.92
N GLY A 21 30.89 16.83 8.19
CA GLY A 21 29.60 16.82 8.89
C GLY A 21 28.66 15.66 8.52
N ALA A 22 29.05 14.75 7.62
CA ALA A 22 28.20 13.62 7.22
C ALA A 22 27.92 12.68 8.40
N SER A 23 26.65 12.27 8.58
CA SER A 23 26.26 11.33 9.63
C SER A 23 26.65 9.90 9.26
N PHE A 24 27.18 9.15 10.22
CA PHE A 24 27.48 7.74 10.03
C PHE A 24 26.28 6.82 10.24
N THR A 25 25.21 7.34 10.82
CA THR A 25 23.90 6.67 10.83
C THR A 25 23.35 6.64 9.41
N ARG A 26 23.51 5.51 8.71
CA ARG A 26 22.79 5.28 7.46
C ARG A 26 21.29 5.43 7.73
N PRO A 27 20.53 6.19 6.91
CA PRO A 27 19.08 6.17 7.00
C PRO A 27 18.65 4.71 6.84
N THR A 28 17.96 4.20 7.84
CA THR A 28 17.46 2.84 7.88
C THR A 28 16.55 2.65 6.65
N ARG A 29 16.86 1.65 5.82
CA ARG A 29 16.27 1.41 4.48
C ARG A 29 14.74 1.31 4.50
N ASP A 30 14.22 0.95 5.66
CA ASP A 30 12.83 0.92 6.11
C ASP A 30 12.09 2.25 5.90
N ARG A 31 12.73 3.42 6.06
CA ARG A 31 12.05 4.70 5.76
C ARG A 31 11.78 4.93 4.28
N TYR A 32 12.64 4.41 3.39
CA TYR A 32 12.47 4.56 1.95
C TYR A 32 11.42 3.59 1.40
N LEU A 33 11.35 2.37 1.95
CA LEU A 33 10.34 1.37 1.59
C LEU A 33 8.93 1.71 2.11
N SER A 34 8.81 2.53 3.16
CA SER A 34 7.52 2.92 3.77
C SER A 34 6.75 3.98 2.98
N LYS A 35 7.37 4.67 2.02
CA LYS A 35 6.69 5.71 1.21
C LYS A 35 5.67 5.16 0.21
N GLY A 36 5.59 3.84 0.02
CA GLY A 36 4.63 3.16 -0.85
C GLY A 36 3.35 2.69 -0.14
N GLY A 37 2.87 3.44 0.86
CA GLY A 37 1.63 3.11 1.58
C GLY A 37 0.43 3.10 0.62
N ARG A 38 -0.18 1.94 0.42
CA ARG A 38 -1.45 1.79 -0.33
C ARG A 38 -2.47 2.74 0.30
N ALA A 39 -2.85 3.75 -0.46
CA ALA A 39 -3.75 4.78 0.03
C ALA A 39 -5.09 4.19 0.48
N TRP A 40 -5.53 4.56 1.68
CA TRP A 40 -6.72 3.97 2.33
C TRP A 40 -8.02 4.19 1.53
N TRP A 41 -8.03 5.11 0.56
CA TRP A 41 -9.16 5.37 -0.33
C TRP A 41 -9.28 4.37 -1.50
N TYR A 42 -8.29 3.54 -1.80
CA TYR A 42 -8.36 2.54 -2.87
C TYR A 42 -9.59 1.62 -2.79
N PRO A 43 -9.95 1.02 -1.63
CA PRO A 43 -11.18 0.24 -1.53
C PRO A 43 -12.42 1.09 -1.85
N ILE A 44 -12.50 2.33 -1.36
CA ILE A 44 -13.64 3.22 -1.57
C ILE A 44 -13.81 3.54 -3.07
N GLY A 45 -12.70 3.86 -3.75
CA GLY A 45 -12.71 4.11 -5.19
C GLY A 45 -13.12 2.89 -6.00
N LEU A 46 -12.62 1.70 -5.64
CA LEU A 46 -13.00 0.45 -6.29
C LEU A 46 -14.50 0.12 -6.10
N TRP A 47 -15.03 0.34 -4.89
CA TRP A 47 -16.46 0.18 -4.60
C TRP A 47 -17.32 1.16 -5.41
N ALA A 48 -16.92 2.42 -5.53
CA ALA A 48 -17.64 3.42 -6.33
C ALA A 48 -17.65 3.06 -7.82
N ILE A 49 -16.52 2.63 -8.37
CA ILE A 49 -16.40 2.22 -9.79
C ILE A 49 -17.26 0.98 -10.06
N LEU A 50 -17.18 -0.04 -9.22
CA LEU A 50 -18.00 -1.24 -9.37
C LEU A 50 -19.49 -0.90 -9.26
N SER A 51 -19.87 -0.08 -8.28
CA SER A 51 -21.26 0.36 -8.12
C SER A 51 -21.79 1.10 -9.35
N ALA A 52 -21.01 2.05 -9.90
CA ALA A 52 -21.37 2.78 -11.11
C ALA A 52 -21.50 1.85 -12.33
N PHE A 53 -20.59 0.87 -12.48
CA PHE A 53 -20.63 -0.10 -13.55
C PHE A 53 -21.89 -0.99 -13.50
N PHE A 54 -22.21 -1.55 -12.33
CA PHE A 54 -23.40 -2.38 -12.18
C PHE A 54 -24.69 -1.59 -12.40
N LEU A 55 -24.77 -0.34 -11.90
CA LEU A 55 -25.91 0.55 -12.13
C LEU A 55 -26.10 0.86 -13.62
N PHE A 56 -25.00 1.05 -14.37
CA PHE A 56 -25.05 1.24 -15.82
C PHE A 56 -25.54 -0.02 -16.56
N VAL A 57 -25.03 -1.19 -16.22
CA VAL A 57 -25.47 -2.46 -16.82
C VAL A 57 -26.96 -2.70 -16.57
N GLU A 58 -27.44 -2.38 -15.37
CA GLU A 58 -28.85 -2.51 -15.00
C GLU A 58 -29.75 -1.58 -15.83
N LEU A 59 -29.35 -0.30 -15.97
CA LEU A 59 -30.03 0.69 -16.80
C LEU A 59 -30.14 0.23 -18.26
N MET A 60 -29.04 -0.27 -18.83
CA MET A 60 -28.98 -0.69 -20.23
C MET A 60 -29.75 -1.99 -20.49
N ALA A 61 -29.77 -2.92 -19.54
CA ALA A 61 -30.41 -4.22 -19.73
C ALA A 61 -31.93 -4.18 -19.54
N TRP A 62 -32.47 -3.30 -18.67
CA TRP A 62 -33.88 -3.34 -18.28
C TRP A 62 -34.63 -2.02 -18.48
N GLY A 63 -33.94 -0.92 -18.80
CA GLY A 63 -34.55 0.40 -18.93
C GLY A 63 -35.08 0.99 -17.60
N GLY A 64 -34.74 0.38 -16.47
CA GLY A 64 -35.18 0.77 -15.13
C GLY A 64 -34.36 0.09 -14.02
N ILE A 65 -34.51 0.57 -12.78
CA ILE A 65 -33.76 0.08 -11.61
C ILE A 65 -34.60 -1.00 -10.91
N ASN A 66 -34.13 -2.25 -10.90
CA ASN A 66 -34.79 -3.39 -10.28
C ASN A 66 -33.95 -3.93 -9.11
N TRP A 67 -34.52 -3.93 -7.91
CA TRP A 67 -33.89 -4.29 -6.62
C TRP A 67 -33.34 -5.72 -6.46
N SER A 68 -33.21 -6.49 -7.54
CA SER A 68 -32.87 -7.93 -7.51
C SER A 68 -31.38 -8.23 -7.68
N LEU A 69 -30.59 -7.35 -8.30
CA LEU A 69 -29.17 -7.62 -8.62
C LEU A 69 -28.15 -7.15 -7.57
N TRP A 70 -28.56 -6.26 -6.66
CA TRP A 70 -27.71 -5.75 -5.58
C TRP A 70 -27.20 -6.81 -4.58
N PRO A 71 -27.99 -7.81 -4.13
CA PRO A 71 -27.52 -8.78 -3.14
C PRO A 71 -26.42 -9.70 -3.70
N VAL A 72 -26.55 -10.14 -4.95
CA VAL A 72 -25.62 -11.10 -5.58
C VAL A 72 -24.28 -10.43 -5.89
N GLY A 73 -24.31 -9.19 -6.38
CA GLY A 73 -23.10 -8.39 -6.62
C GLY A 73 -22.33 -8.11 -5.32
N ILE A 74 -23.04 -7.70 -4.25
CA ILE A 74 -22.43 -7.44 -2.95
C ILE A 74 -21.82 -8.71 -2.35
N LEU A 75 -22.53 -9.85 -2.40
CA LEU A 75 -22.01 -11.13 -1.90
C LEU A 75 -20.77 -11.60 -2.65
N GLY A 76 -20.74 -11.46 -3.97
CA GLY A 76 -19.59 -11.83 -4.79
C GLY A 76 -18.35 -10.98 -4.47
N ILE A 77 -18.51 -9.67 -4.33
CA ILE A 77 -17.41 -8.74 -3.99
C ILE A 77 -16.89 -8.99 -2.57
N LEU A 78 -17.78 -9.24 -1.61
CA LEU A 78 -17.36 -9.55 -0.23
C LEU A 78 -16.61 -10.88 -0.14
N LEU A 79 -17.06 -11.93 -0.85
CA LEU A 79 -16.36 -13.22 -0.84
C LEU A 79 -14.97 -13.10 -1.47
N VAL A 80 -14.87 -12.57 -2.69
CA VAL A 80 -13.58 -12.48 -3.40
C VAL A 80 -12.65 -11.48 -2.72
N GLY A 81 -13.16 -10.31 -2.34
CA GLY A 81 -12.39 -9.27 -1.68
C GLY A 81 -11.85 -9.70 -0.32
N PHE A 82 -12.67 -10.35 0.50
CA PHE A 82 -12.25 -10.81 1.83
C PHE A 82 -11.21 -11.94 1.73
N THR A 83 -11.39 -12.89 0.82
CA THR A 83 -10.43 -13.99 0.62
C THR A 83 -9.07 -13.47 0.14
N LEU A 84 -9.04 -12.50 -0.78
CA LEU A 84 -7.79 -11.89 -1.24
C LEU A 84 -7.08 -11.10 -0.15
N LEU A 85 -7.82 -10.37 0.68
CA LEU A 85 -7.23 -9.65 1.82
C LEU A 85 -6.61 -10.62 2.83
N ARG A 86 -7.30 -11.72 3.15
CA ARG A 86 -6.78 -12.79 4.02
C ARG A 86 -5.51 -13.41 3.44
N TYR A 87 -5.55 -13.76 2.16
CA TYR A 87 -4.40 -14.33 1.46
C TYR A 87 -3.20 -13.38 1.47
N ALA A 88 -3.42 -12.10 1.22
CA ALA A 88 -2.37 -11.09 1.26
C ALA A 88 -1.80 -10.91 2.68
N ASN A 89 -2.66 -10.92 3.71
CA ASN A 89 -2.23 -10.83 5.10
C ASN A 89 -1.35 -12.03 5.50
N ASP A 90 -1.75 -13.24 5.13
CA ASP A 90 -0.97 -14.46 5.40
C ASP A 90 0.37 -14.48 4.66
N ARG A 91 0.48 -13.77 3.52
CA ARG A 91 1.75 -13.59 2.80
C ARG A 91 2.66 -12.61 3.52
N TYR A 92 2.12 -11.49 4.00
CA TYR A 92 2.87 -10.51 4.79
C TYR A 92 3.41 -11.10 6.09
N ALA A 93 2.59 -11.86 6.82
CA ALA A 93 2.99 -12.47 8.10
C ALA A 93 4.10 -13.53 7.97
N ARG A 94 4.32 -14.10 6.78
CA ARG A 94 5.43 -15.04 6.51
C ARG A 94 6.74 -14.35 6.14
N GLN A 95 6.71 -13.04 5.86
CA GLN A 95 7.88 -12.26 5.48
C GLN A 95 8.49 -11.46 6.64
N SER A 96 7.78 -11.35 7.76
CA SER A 96 8.23 -10.76 9.03
C SER A 96 8.81 -11.81 9.97
#